data_AF-A0A5M3XTD2-F1
#
_entry.id   AF-A0A5M3XTD2-F1
#
_cell.length_a   1.000
_cell.length_b   1.000
_cell.length_c   1.000
_cell.angle_alpha   90.00
_cell.angle_beta   90.00
_cell.angle_gamma   90.00
#
_symmetry.space_group_name_H-M   'P 1'
#
loop_
_entity.id
_entity.type
_entity.pdbx_description
1 polymer ?
#
loop_
_entity_poly.entity_id
_entity_poly.type
_entity_poly.pdbx_seq_one_letter_code
_entity_poly.pdbx_strand_id
1 'polypeptide(L)'
;MGVGQSVLLEGFQEHRDRPRGNETIESVTFDASTSSTDLAALVDRFTVAGRLSQKAAAKLHDRIRKLIDAEADGKTPKILKALNRLREETADVELVPDAEVRDILTRDVDELLDRLPGGQG
;
A
#
# COMPACT_ATOMS: atom_id res chain seq x y z
N MET A 1 16.08 -57.46 32.08
CA MET A 1 14.88 -56.70 31.66
C MET A 1 14.42 -55.87 32.84
N GLY A 2 14.14 -54.58 32.62
CA GLY A 2 13.61 -53.65 33.62
C GLY A 2 14.64 -52.65 34.16
N VAL A 3 15.06 -51.70 33.34
CA VAL A 3 15.81 -50.49 33.79
C VAL A 3 14.83 -49.41 34.23
N GLY A 4 15.15 -48.71 35.31
CA GLY A 4 14.36 -47.60 35.85
C GLY A 4 15.00 -46.92 37.05
N GLN A 5 16.29 -46.55 36.92
CA GLN A 5 16.95 -45.49 37.71
C GLN A 5 16.27 -44.14 37.41
N SER A 6 16.28 -43.07 38.21
CA SER A 6 16.67 -42.78 39.58
C SER A 6 16.20 -41.34 39.81
N VAL A 7 15.61 -41.10 40.99
CA VAL A 7 15.60 -39.85 41.78
C VAL A 7 16.19 -38.56 41.17
N LEU A 8 15.45 -37.43 41.25
CA LEU A 8 15.94 -36.23 41.98
C LEU A 8 14.89 -35.10 42.10
N LEU A 9 14.52 -34.82 43.36
CA LEU A 9 14.36 -33.49 43.98
C LEU A 9 13.39 -32.47 43.36
N GLU A 10 12.15 -32.46 43.89
CA GLU A 10 11.25 -31.31 43.81
C GLU A 10 11.65 -30.24 44.83
N GLY A 11 11.81 -29.01 44.35
CA GLY A 11 11.82 -27.81 45.19
C GLY A 11 12.90 -26.79 44.82
N PHE A 12 12.62 -25.92 43.85
CA PHE A 12 13.05 -24.52 43.94
C PHE A 12 12.09 -23.62 43.15
N GLN A 13 11.68 -22.53 43.80
CA GLN A 13 10.81 -21.47 43.31
C GLN A 13 11.27 -20.91 41.95
N GLU A 14 10.33 -20.45 41.12
CA GLU A 14 10.15 -19.01 40.89
C GLU A 14 9.08 -18.74 39.81
N HIS A 15 8.03 -18.04 40.23
CA HIS A 15 7.42 -16.93 39.53
C HIS A 15 7.65 -16.85 38.01
N ARG A 16 6.60 -17.13 37.25
CA ARG A 16 5.97 -16.12 36.39
C ARG A 16 4.66 -16.66 35.87
N ASP A 17 3.61 -16.06 36.42
CA ASP A 17 2.41 -15.75 35.68
C ASP A 17 2.83 -15.28 34.27
N ARG A 18 2.53 -16.10 33.26
CA ARG A 18 2.43 -15.61 31.89
C ARG A 18 0.99 -15.86 31.45
N PRO A 19 0.12 -14.85 31.50
CA PRO A 19 -1.07 -14.88 30.69
C PRO A 19 -0.61 -15.07 29.24
N ARG A 20 -1.08 -16.15 28.61
CA ARG A 20 -1.20 -16.20 27.15
C ARG A 20 -2.25 -15.15 26.79
N GLY A 21 -1.78 -13.93 26.62
CA GLY A 21 -2.59 -12.72 26.47
C GLY A 21 -1.82 -11.64 25.73
N ASN A 22 -1.24 -12.01 24.61
CA ASN A 22 -1.00 -11.11 23.49
C ASN A 22 -0.92 -12.01 22.27
N GLU A 23 -2.04 -12.10 21.58
CA GLU A 23 -2.01 -12.24 20.13
C GLU A 23 -1.13 -11.09 19.63
N THR A 24 0.17 -11.35 19.53
CA THR A 24 1.02 -10.61 18.63
C THR A 24 0.53 -11.03 17.25
N ILE A 25 -0.57 -10.40 16.82
CA ILE A 25 -0.81 -10.17 15.41
C ILE A 25 0.32 -9.24 15.01
N GLU A 26 1.50 -9.81 14.81
CA GLU A 26 2.47 -9.23 13.89
C GLU A 26 1.74 -9.27 12.56
N SER A 27 0.99 -8.19 12.32
CA SER A 27 0.58 -7.80 10.99
C SER A 27 1.90 -7.68 10.25
N VAL A 28 2.30 -8.76 9.58
CA VAL A 28 3.18 -8.65 8.43
C VAL A 28 2.34 -7.86 7.46
N THR A 29 2.36 -6.53 7.61
CA THR A 29 1.89 -5.62 6.59
C THR A 29 2.83 -5.91 5.44
N PHE A 30 2.40 -6.84 4.58
CA PHE A 30 2.89 -6.86 3.23
C PHE A 30 2.51 -5.49 2.72
N ASP A 31 3.48 -4.58 2.80
CA ASP A 31 3.43 -3.32 2.10
C ASP A 31 3.46 -3.72 0.63
N ALA A 32 2.31 -4.12 0.11
CA ALA A 32 1.97 -3.93 -1.29
C ALA A 32 1.92 -2.41 -1.45
N SER A 33 3.10 -1.79 -1.36
CA SER A 33 3.31 -0.36 -1.41
C SER A 33 3.12 0.00 -2.86
N THR A 34 1.88 0.20 -3.27
CA THR A 34 1.57 0.93 -4.50
C THR A 34 2.09 2.34 -4.29
N SER A 35 3.41 2.51 -4.36
CA SER A 35 4.08 3.80 -4.21
C SER A 35 3.70 4.66 -5.42
N SER A 36 3.82 5.99 -5.33
CA SER A 36 3.66 6.86 -6.50
C SER A 36 4.59 6.46 -7.66
N THR A 37 5.76 5.89 -7.37
CA THR A 37 6.64 5.25 -8.37
C THR A 37 6.03 4.02 -9.02
N ASP A 38 5.29 3.19 -8.27
CA ASP A 38 4.60 2.01 -8.79
C ASP A 38 3.47 2.42 -9.75
N LEU A 39 2.70 3.46 -9.40
CA LEU A 39 1.73 4.07 -10.32
C LEU A 39 2.39 4.56 -11.63
N ALA A 40 3.59 5.14 -11.55
CA ALA A 40 4.31 5.56 -12.76
C ALA A 40 4.70 4.37 -13.64
N ALA A 41 5.16 3.28 -13.02
CA ALA A 41 5.51 2.04 -13.72
C ALA A 41 4.27 1.36 -14.32
N LEU A 42 3.13 1.42 -13.64
CA LEU A 42 1.85 0.92 -14.12
C LEU A 42 1.35 1.68 -15.35
N VAL A 43 1.42 3.02 -15.31
CA VAL A 43 1.10 3.88 -16.46
C VAL A 43 2.01 3.57 -17.65
N ASP A 44 3.31 3.40 -17.43
CA ASP A 44 4.26 3.02 -18.47
C ASP A 44 3.89 1.66 -19.08
N ARG A 45 3.60 0.65 -18.24
CA ARG A 45 3.19 -0.68 -18.67
C ARG A 45 1.95 -0.65 -19.55
N PHE A 46 0.92 0.13 -19.18
CA PHE A 46 -0.28 0.27 -20.00
C PHE A 46 -0.02 1.00 -21.32
N THR A 47 0.93 1.94 -21.32
CA THR A 47 1.35 2.65 -22.53
C THR A 47 2.09 1.71 -23.48
N VAL A 48 3.05 0.94 -22.98
CA VAL A 48 3.81 -0.07 -23.73
C VAL A 48 2.89 -1.17 -24.27
N ALA A 49 1.88 -1.58 -23.50
CA ALA A 49 0.86 -2.53 -23.93
C ALA A 49 -0.14 -1.95 -24.95
N GLY A 50 -0.07 -0.65 -25.27
CA GLY A 50 -0.99 0.02 -26.19
C GLY A 50 -2.41 0.23 -25.64
N ARG A 51 -2.62 0.01 -24.34
CA ARG A 51 -3.90 0.19 -23.64
C ARG A 51 -4.11 1.62 -23.14
N LEU A 52 -3.06 2.42 -23.14
CA LEU A 52 -3.08 3.83 -22.80
C LEU A 52 -2.37 4.65 -23.88
N SER A 53 -2.97 5.75 -24.30
CA SER A 53 -2.34 6.65 -25.27
C SER A 53 -1.14 7.40 -24.66
N GLN A 54 -0.09 7.64 -25.44
CA GLN A 54 1.10 8.39 -24.98
C GLN A 54 0.75 9.77 -24.40
N LYS A 55 -0.25 10.46 -24.96
CA LYS A 55 -0.74 11.74 -24.45
C LYS A 55 -1.37 11.61 -23.06
N ALA A 56 -2.16 10.56 -22.85
CA ALA A 56 -2.77 10.26 -21.55
C ALA A 56 -1.70 9.87 -20.53
N ALA A 57 -0.76 9.01 -20.93
CA ALA A 57 0.38 8.62 -20.12
C ALA A 57 1.23 9.81 -19.65
N ALA A 58 1.58 10.72 -20.57
CA ALA A 58 2.34 11.93 -20.24
C ALA A 58 1.60 12.81 -19.22
N LYS A 59 0.27 12.92 -19.35
CA LYS A 59 -0.56 13.68 -18.41
C LYS A 59 -0.60 13.03 -17.03
N LEU A 60 -0.79 11.71 -16.97
CA LEU A 60 -0.78 10.96 -15.71
C LEU A 60 0.61 11.00 -15.05
N HIS A 61 1.70 10.88 -15.81
CA HIS A 61 3.06 11.03 -15.30
C HIS A 61 3.33 12.43 -14.72
N ASP A 62 2.81 13.50 -15.32
CA ASP A 62 2.92 14.85 -14.74
C ASP A 62 2.22 14.93 -13.37
N ARG A 63 1.05 14.29 -13.22
CA ARG A 63 0.35 14.22 -11.93
C ARG A 63 1.11 13.40 -10.90
N ILE A 64 1.60 12.23 -11.30
CA ILE A 64 2.39 11.37 -10.43
C ILE A 64 3.68 12.06 -10.01
N ARG A 65 4.33 12.83 -10.89
CA ARG A 65 5.51 13.63 -10.53
C ARG A 65 5.18 14.69 -9.47
N LYS A 66 4.03 15.35 -9.59
CA LYS A 66 3.56 16.32 -8.57
C LYS A 66 3.22 15.66 -7.25
N LEU A 67 2.72 14.42 -7.29
CA LEU A 67 2.50 13.61 -6.10
C LEU A 67 3.83 13.28 -5.41
N ILE A 68 4.82 12.77 -6.15
CA ILE A 68 6.17 12.48 -5.63
C ILE A 68 6.81 13.73 -5.01
N ASP A 69 6.69 14.88 -5.67
CA ASP A 69 7.19 16.16 -5.15
C ASP A 69 6.49 16.56 -3.85
N ALA A 70 5.16 16.39 -3.77
CA ALA A 70 4.39 16.65 -2.56
C ALA A 70 4.70 15.69 -1.41
N GLU A 71 4.98 14.42 -1.71
CA GLU A 71 5.43 13.41 -0.76
C GLU A 71 6.82 13.75 -0.22
N ALA A 72 7.75 14.14 -1.09
CA ALA A 72 9.08 14.60 -0.70
C ALA A 72 9.03 15.86 0.20
N ASP A 73 8.10 16.77 -0.08
CA ASP A 73 7.82 17.94 0.75
C ASP A 73 7.14 17.60 2.10
N GLY A 74 6.63 16.37 2.28
CA GLY A 74 5.91 15.92 3.48
C GLY A 74 4.58 16.64 3.73
N LYS A 75 3.98 17.24 2.69
CA LYS A 75 2.79 18.09 2.83
C LYS A 75 1.51 17.30 2.55
N THR A 76 0.99 16.59 3.56
CA THR A 76 -0.27 15.83 3.49
C THR A 76 -1.42 16.49 2.71
N PRO A 77 -1.78 17.78 2.94
CA PRO A 77 -2.87 18.40 2.16
C PRO A 77 -2.55 18.55 0.66
N LYS A 78 -1.27 18.69 0.29
CA LYS A 78 -0.85 18.70 -1.12
C LYS A 78 -0.90 17.30 -1.70
N ILE A 79 -0.49 16.28 -0.94
CA ILE A 79 -0.53 14.87 -1.35
C ILE A 79 -1.98 14.45 -1.61
N LEU A 80 -2.90 14.73 -0.67
CA LEU A 80 -4.33 14.48 -0.83
C LEU A 80 -4.91 15.18 -2.07
N LYS A 81 -4.53 16.43 -2.32
CA LYS A 81 -4.97 17.17 -3.51
C LYS A 81 -4.42 16.58 -4.80
N ALA A 82 -3.15 16.15 -4.80
CA ALA A 82 -2.51 15.53 -5.95
C ALA A 82 -3.14 14.16 -6.27
N LEU A 83 -3.39 13.34 -5.24
CA LEU A 83 -4.06 12.05 -5.38
C LEU A 83 -5.51 12.18 -5.84
N ASN A 84 -6.30 13.08 -5.25
CA ASN A 84 -7.66 13.33 -5.73
C ASN A 84 -7.67 13.74 -7.21
N ARG A 85 -6.74 14.62 -7.60
CA ARG A 85 -6.64 15.04 -9.00
C ARG A 85 -6.22 13.90 -9.92
N LEU A 86 -5.30 13.05 -9.46
CA LEU A 86 -4.89 11.86 -10.19
C LEU A 86 -6.07 10.91 -10.36
N ARG A 87 -6.84 10.66 -9.30
CA ARG A 87 -8.06 9.84 -9.30
C ARG A 87 -9.10 10.34 -10.31
N GLU A 88 -9.36 11.65 -10.33
CA GLU A 88 -10.27 12.26 -11.29
C GLU A 88 -9.81 12.01 -12.73
N GLU A 89 -8.51 12.13 -13.01
CA GLU A 89 -7.95 11.95 -14.34
C GLU A 89 -7.83 10.47 -14.74
N THR A 90 -7.60 9.55 -13.80
CA THR A 90 -7.64 8.11 -14.09
C THR A 90 -9.07 7.63 -14.32
N ALA A 91 -10.06 8.23 -13.64
CA ALA A 91 -11.49 7.94 -13.80
C ALA A 91 -12.11 8.56 -15.06
N ASP A 92 -11.40 9.46 -15.74
CA ASP A 92 -11.87 10.14 -16.93
C ASP A 92 -11.84 9.22 -18.16
N VAL A 93 -13.01 8.94 -18.74
CA VAL A 93 -13.14 8.05 -19.91
C VAL A 93 -12.52 8.65 -21.18
N GLU A 94 -12.44 9.98 -21.27
CA GLU A 94 -11.81 10.65 -22.42
C GLU A 94 -10.29 10.53 -22.38
N LEU A 95 -9.70 10.51 -21.18
CA LEU A 95 -8.26 10.31 -20.96
C LEU A 95 -7.88 8.82 -20.95
N VAL A 96 -8.67 7.99 -20.26
CA VAL A 96 -8.46 6.55 -20.10
C VAL A 96 -9.69 5.80 -20.62
N PRO A 97 -9.77 5.54 -21.94
CA PRO A 97 -10.93 4.91 -22.55
C PRO A 97 -11.09 3.43 -22.16
N ASP A 98 -9.98 2.72 -21.91
CA ASP A 98 -10.00 1.33 -21.45
C ASP A 98 -10.55 1.27 -20.02
N ALA A 99 -11.69 0.59 -19.85
CA ALA A 99 -12.39 0.53 -18.57
C ALA A 99 -11.64 -0.27 -17.51
N GLU A 100 -10.89 -1.30 -17.90
CA GLU A 100 -10.11 -2.12 -16.98
C GLU A 100 -8.84 -1.37 -16.52
N VAL A 101 -8.18 -0.65 -17.43
CA VAL A 101 -7.06 0.25 -17.08
C VAL A 101 -7.53 1.33 -16.10
N ARG A 102 -8.69 1.94 -16.36
CA ARG A 102 -9.29 2.94 -15.47
C ARG A 102 -9.61 2.36 -14.10
N ASP A 103 -10.20 1.18 -14.03
CA ASP A 103 -10.54 0.51 -12.77
C ASP A 103 -9.29 0.24 -11.94
N ILE A 104 -8.25 -0.36 -12.55
CA ILE A 104 -6.98 -0.66 -11.88
C ILE A 104 -6.31 0.63 -11.38
N LEU A 105 -6.16 1.65 -12.24
CA LEU A 105 -5.53 2.91 -11.85
C LEU A 105 -6.31 3.63 -10.75
N THR A 106 -7.63 3.65 -10.84
CA THR A 106 -8.49 4.34 -9.84
C THR A 106 -8.42 3.62 -8.51
N ARG A 107 -8.47 2.28 -8.52
CA ARG A 107 -8.32 1.46 -7.31
C ARG A 107 -6.99 1.74 -6.62
N ASP A 108 -5.88 1.69 -7.36
CA ASP A 108 -4.55 1.91 -6.79
C ASP A 108 -4.40 3.31 -6.19
N VAL A 109 -5.00 4.33 -6.83
CA VAL A 109 -5.02 5.70 -6.28
C VAL A 109 -5.93 5.81 -5.04
N ASP A 110 -7.04 5.07 -4.99
CA ASP A 110 -7.94 5.02 -3.82
C ASP A 110 -7.23 4.34 -2.62
N GLU A 111 -6.48 3.26 -2.87
CA GLU A 111 -5.63 2.60 -1.85
C GLU A 111 -4.56 3.55 -1.30
N LEU A 112 -4.03 4.47 -2.11
CA LEU A 112 -3.12 5.52 -1.64
C LEU A 112 -3.81 6.63 -0.84
N LEU A 113 -5.04 6.99 -1.20
CA LEU A 113 -5.83 7.98 -0.47
C LEU A 113 -6.22 7.47 0.93
N ASP A 114 -6.65 6.21 1.04
CA ASP A 114 -7.08 5.62 2.31
C ASP A 114 -5.93 5.51 3.33
N ARG A 115 -4.68 5.35 2.85
CA ARG A 115 -3.47 5.32 3.69
C ARG A 115 -3.17 6.65 4.39
N LEU A 116 -3.69 7.78 3.89
CA LEU A 116 -3.39 9.10 4.44
C LEU A 116 -4.40 9.50 5.53
N PRO A 117 -3.93 9.93 6.72
CA PRO A 117 -4.83 10.44 7.76
C PRO A 117 -5.52 11.71 7.25
N GLY A 118 -6.84 11.61 7.00
CA GLY A 118 -7.66 12.67 6.39
C GLY A 118 -8.22 12.34 4.99
N GLY A 119 -7.97 11.13 4.45
CA GLY A 119 -8.60 10.64 3.21
C GLY A 119 -10.05 10.15 3.37
N GLN A 120 -10.49 9.90 4.62
CA GLN A 120 -11.87 9.55 4.95
C GLN A 120 -12.59 10.77 5.54
N GLY A 121 -13.50 11.37 4.76
CA GLY A 121 -14.35 12.48 5.17
C GLY A 121 -15.61 12.54 4.32
#